data_AF-A0A1S6IV89-F1
#
_entry.id   AF-A0A1S6IV89-F1
#
_cell.length_a   1.000
_cell.length_b   1.000
_cell.length_c   1.000
_cell.angle_alpha   90.00
_cell.angle_beta   90.00
_cell.angle_gamma   90.00
#
_symmetry.space_group_name_H-M   'P 1'
#
loop_
_entity.id
_entity.type
_entity.pdbx_description
1 polymer ?
#
loop_
_entity_poly.entity_id
_entity_poly.type
_entity_poly.pdbx_seq_one_letter_code
_entity_poly.pdbx_strand_id
1 'polypeptide(L)' 'METQKPGSGYRVNQKHDGSLIGIEVICCNKHIGEVRFKDGEVLFCPTCGIKHRVKIHHNHFHIDREES' A
#
# COMPACT_ATOMS: atom_id res chain seq x y z
N MET A 1 -26.81 -8.82 -3.93
CA MET A 1 -25.97 -8.15 -2.92
C MET A 1 -24.55 -8.20 -3.43
N GLU A 2 -24.09 -7.13 -4.08
CA GLU A 2 -22.68 -7.03 -4.46
C GLU A 2 -21.89 -6.89 -3.18
N THR A 3 -21.10 -7.91 -2.84
CA THR A 3 -20.13 -7.85 -1.76
C THR A 3 -19.15 -6.73 -2.09
N GLN A 4 -19.36 -5.55 -1.51
CA GLN A 4 -18.40 -4.45 -1.58
C GLN A 4 -17.04 -5.02 -1.16
N LYS A 5 -16.10 -5.14 -2.12
CA LYS A 5 -14.73 -5.54 -1.82
C LYS A 5 -14.24 -4.59 -0.71
N PRO A 6 -13.75 -5.12 0.41
CA PRO A 6 -13.39 -4.28 1.54
C PRO A 6 -12.35 -3.24 1.07
N GLY A 7 -12.57 -1.99 1.46
CA GLY A 7 -11.83 -0.84 0.94
C GLY A 7 -10.32 -1.02 1.11
N SER A 8 -9.59 -0.74 0.03
CA SER A 8 -8.14 -0.52 0.08
C SER A 8 -7.83 0.94 -0.16
N GLY A 9 -6.78 1.41 0.48
CA GLY A 9 -6.28 2.76 0.31
C GLY A 9 -4.83 2.85 0.77
N TYR A 10 -4.29 4.06 0.75
CA TYR A 10 -2.94 4.33 1.20
C TYR A 10 -2.84 5.72 1.80
N ARG A 11 -1.80 5.94 2.61
CA ARG A 11 -1.34 7.25 3.02
C ARG A 11 0.15 7.35 2.75
N VAL A 12 0.64 8.56 2.55
CA VAL A 12 2.05 8.80 2.25
C VAL A 12 2.63 9.68 3.35
N ASN A 13 3.69 9.19 3.96
CA ASN A 13 4.46 9.94 4.94
C ASN A 13 5.53 10.74 4.23
N GLN A 14 5.68 12.01 4.60
CA GLN A 14 6.60 12.96 3.98
C GLN A 14 7.45 13.67 5.04
N LYS A 15 8.66 14.06 4.67
CA LYS A 15 9.46 15.01 5.46
C LYS A 15 8.93 16.44 5.28
N HIS A 16 9.41 17.33 6.15
CA HIS A 16 9.12 18.77 6.04
C HIS A 16 9.55 19.38 4.70
N ASP A 17 10.55 18.80 4.03
CA ASP A 17 11.01 19.23 2.70
C ASP A 17 10.17 18.67 1.53
N GLY A 18 9.10 17.90 1.82
CA GLY A 18 8.23 17.27 0.83
C GLY A 18 8.73 15.92 0.31
N SER A 19 9.90 15.45 0.74
CA SER A 19 10.42 14.14 0.34
C SER A 19 9.57 13.02 0.93
N LEU A 20 9.11 12.09 0.09
CA LEU A 20 8.34 10.92 0.52
C LEU A 20 9.26 9.95 1.27
N ILE A 21 8.84 9.49 2.45
CA ILE A 21 9.61 8.56 3.30
C ILE A 21 8.99 7.16 3.36
N GLY A 22 7.67 7.09 3.35
CA GLY A 22 6.96 5.83 3.55
C GLY A 22 5.56 5.87 2.98
N ILE A 23 5.03 4.68 2.73
CA ILE A 23 3.66 4.45 2.27
C ILE A 23 3.00 3.53 3.29
N GLU A 24 1.96 4.03 3.92
CA GLU A 24 1.07 3.26 4.78
C GLU A 24 0.01 2.58 3.91
N VAL A 25 -0.14 1.27 4.04
CA VAL A 25 -1.10 0.49 3.26
C VAL A 25 -2.33 0.17 4.12
N ILE A 26 -3.52 0.46 3.58
CA ILE A 26 -4.81 0.12 4.18
C ILE A 26 -5.42 -1.01 3.35
N CYS A 27 -5.74 -2.13 3.99
CA CYS A 27 -6.44 -3.25 3.39
C CYS A 27 -7.40 -3.86 4.41
N CYS A 28 -8.52 -4.42 3.93
CA CYS A 28 -9.58 -4.95 4.81
C CYS A 28 -10.11 -3.89 5.81
N ASN A 29 -10.16 -2.62 5.39
CA ASN A 29 -10.50 -1.47 6.22
C ASN A 29 -9.60 -1.27 7.45
N LYS A 30 -8.38 -1.82 7.43
CA LYS A 30 -7.39 -1.73 8.51
C LYS A 30 -6.03 -1.28 7.98
N HIS A 31 -5.28 -0.55 8.79
CA HIS A 31 -3.88 -0.29 8.50
C HIS A 31 -3.10 -1.59 8.67
N ILE A 32 -2.44 -2.06 7.60
CA ILE A 32 -1.71 -3.33 7.62
C ILE A 32 -0.21 -3.13 7.83
N GLY A 33 0.29 -1.91 7.62
CA GLY A 33 1.65 -1.51 7.95
C GLY A 33 2.20 -0.48 6.97
N GLU A 34 3.44 -0.06 7.23
CA GLU A 34 4.16 0.94 6.44
C GLU A 34 5.35 0.28 5.73
N VAL A 35 5.53 0.64 4.46
CA VAL A 35 6.73 0.33 3.69
C VAL A 35 7.50 1.61 3.40
N ARG A 36 8.81 1.49 3.18
CA ARG A 36 9.61 2.63 2.72
C ARG A 36 9.13 3.06 1.32
N PHE A 37 9.26 4.34 1.00
CA PHE A 37 9.06 4.82 -0.37
C PHE A 37 10.22 4.35 -1.26
N LYS A 38 10.19 3.07 -1.61
CA LYS A 38 11.20 2.38 -2.41
C LYS A 38 10.52 1.36 -3.32
N ASP A 39 11.04 1.24 -4.54
CA ASP A 39 10.49 0.30 -5.52
C ASP A 39 10.61 -1.15 -5.06
N GLY A 40 9.55 -1.93 -5.28
CA GLY A 40 9.51 -3.36 -5.01
C GLY A 40 9.22 -3.76 -3.57
N GLU A 41 9.01 -2.81 -2.65
CA GLU A 41 8.61 -3.10 -1.28
C GLU A 41 7.26 -3.82 -1.23
N VAL A 42 7.12 -4.74 -0.26
CA VAL A 42 5.98 -5.65 -0.17
C VAL A 42 5.42 -5.66 1.24
N LEU A 43 4.10 -5.77 1.33
CA LEU A 43 3.40 -5.98 2.58
C LEU A 43 2.26 -6.99 2.39
N PHE A 44 2.11 -7.93 3.33
CA PHE A 44 1.03 -8.92 3.29
C PHE A 44 -0.10 -8.50 4.20
N CYS A 45 -1.34 -8.54 3.70
CA CYS A 45 -2.50 -8.33 4.56
C CYS A 45 -2.71 -9.58 5.44
N PRO A 46 -2.63 -9.47 6.77
CA PRO A 46 -2.84 -10.63 7.65
C PRO A 46 -4.30 -11.10 7.69
N THR A 47 -5.24 -10.31 7.15
CA THR A 47 -6.68 -10.63 7.14
C THR A 47 -7.10 -11.41 5.90
N CYS A 48 -6.66 -10.99 4.70
CA CYS A 48 -7.06 -11.64 3.44
C CYS A 48 -5.92 -12.39 2.75
N GLY A 49 -4.70 -12.33 3.27
CA GLY A 49 -3.52 -12.98 2.68
C GLY A 49 -2.97 -12.29 1.42
N ILE A 50 -3.68 -11.28 0.88
CA ILE A 50 -3.26 -10.58 -0.34
C ILE A 50 -1.93 -9.87 -0.11
N LYS A 51 -1.04 -10.02 -1.07
CA LYS A 51 0.25 -9.35 -1.10
C LYS A 51 0.11 -8.01 -1.82
N HIS A 52 0.48 -6.94 -1.12
CA HIS A 52 0.55 -5.59 -1.63
C HIS A 52 1.98 -5.26 -2.02
N ARG A 53 2.21 -4.85 -3.27
CA ARG A 53 3.54 -4.47 -3.76
C ARG A 53 3.55 -3.03 -4.21
N VAL A 54 4.50 -2.24 -3.71
CA VAL A 54 4.76 -0.90 -4.22
C VAL A 54 5.62 -0.98 -5.48
N LYS A 55 5.16 -0.31 -6.54
CA LYS A 55 5.93 -0.07 -7.77
C LYS A 55 6.07 1.43 -7.98
N ILE A 56 7.29 1.93 -8.03
CA ILE A 56 7.59 3.34 -8.29
C ILE A 56 7.89 3.50 -9.77
N HIS A 57 7.11 4.34 -10.44
CA HIS A 57 7.25 4.66 -11.86
C HIS A 57 7.48 6.16 -12.02
N HIS A 58 8.72 6.53 -12.31
CA HIS A 58 9.14 7.93 -12.48
C HIS A 58 8.73 8.81 -11.28
N ASN A 59 7.61 9.53 -11.39
CA ASN A 59 7.09 10.49 -10.42
C ASN A 59 5.83 10.02 -9.68
N HIS A 60 5.38 8.80 -9.92
CA HIS A 60 4.20 8.23 -9.26
C HIS A 60 4.49 6.80 -8.81
N PHE A 61 3.58 6.24 -8.02
CA PHE A 61 3.68 4.87 -7.56
C PHE A 61 2.33 4.16 -7.68
N HIS A 62 2.38 2.83 -7.74
CA HIS A 62 1.24 1.94 -7.72
C HIS A 62 1.35 0.99 -6.53
N ILE A 63 0.21 0.55 -6.01
CA ILE A 63 0.13 -0.54 -5.03
C ILE A 63 -0.63 -1.68 -5.68
N ASP A 64 0.11 -2.63 -6.21
CA ASP A 64 -0.46 -3.82 -6.84
C ASP A 64 -0.93 -4.80 -5.76
N ARG A 65 -2.04 -5.49 -6.06
CA ARG A 65 -2.59 -6.56 -5.24
C ARG A 65 -2.38 -7.88 -5.97
N GLU A 66 -1.44 -8.69 -5.49
CA GLU A 66 -1.21 -10.04 -5.99
C GLU A 66 -2.10 -11.00 -5.16
N GLU A 67 -3.20 -11.46 -5.76
CA GLU A 67 -4.02 -12.57 -5.23
C GLU A 67 -3.28 -13.88 -5.54
N SER A 68 -3.10 -14.75 -4.54
CA SER A 68 -2.41 -16.05 -4.68
C SER A 68 -3.37 -17.16 -5.06
#